data_AF-A0A9X5QJE2-F1
#
_entry.id   AF-A0A9X5QJE2-F1
#
_cell.length_a   1.000
_cell.length_b   1.000
_cell.length_c   1.000
_cell.angle_alpha   90.00
_cell.angle_beta   90.00
_cell.angle_gamma   90.00
#
_symmetry.space_group_name_H-M   'P 1'
#
loop_
_entity.id
_entity.type
_entity.pdbx_description
1 polymer ?
#
loop_
_entity_poly.entity_id
_entity_poly.type
_entity_poly.pdbx_seq_one_letter_code
_entity_poly.pdbx_strand_id
1 'polypeptide(L)' 'MLTAVIWLRERHQDQREIGGDTALSGEQFAELLAYMQALRDWPQSPDFPNSEHRPIAPAWIAGQTE' A
#
# COMPACT_ATOMS: atom_id res chain seq x y z
N MET A 1 -1.61 -7.56 -7.32
CA MET A 1 -1.23 -6.12 -7.35
C MET A 1 -2.08 -5.26 -6.42
N LEU A 2 -3.42 -5.32 -6.42
CA LEU A 2 -4.23 -4.65 -5.37
C LEU A 2 -4.42 -5.53 -4.10
N THR A 3 -4.53 -6.84 -4.28
CA THR A 3 -4.77 -7.81 -3.19
C THR A 3 -3.69 -7.81 -2.12
N ALA A 4 -2.42 -7.63 -2.51
CA ALA A 4 -1.29 -7.58 -1.58
C ALA A 4 -1.41 -6.39 -0.60
N VAL A 5 -1.89 -5.24 -1.08
CA VAL A 5 -2.09 -4.04 -0.27
C VAL A 5 -3.26 -4.20 0.70
N ILE A 6 -4.34 -4.85 0.26
CA ILE A 6 -5.51 -5.16 1.09
C ILE A 6 -5.09 -6.11 2.22
N TRP A 7 -4.39 -7.19 1.89
CA TRP A 7 -3.89 -8.17 2.87
C TRP A 7 -2.92 -7.54 3.89
N LEU A 8 -2.04 -6.63 3.44
CA LEU A 8 -1.10 -5.92 4.33
C LEU A 8 -1.84 -5.09 5.39
N ARG A 9 -2.93 -4.43 4.99
CA ARG A 9 -3.75 -3.64 5.89
C ARG A 9 -4.47 -4.53 6.90
N GLU A 10 -5.08 -5.62 6.43
CA GLU A 10 -5.77 -6.59 7.30
C GLU A 10 -4.80 -7.18 8.33
N ARG A 11 -3.63 -7.65 7.89
CA ARG A 11 -2.56 -8.16 8.77
C ARG A 11 -2.10 -7.10 9.78
N HIS A 12 -1.90 -5.86 9.36
CA HIS A 12 -1.51 -4.79 10.27
C HIS A 12 -2.60 -4.46 11.30
N GLN A 13 -3.89 -4.55 10.93
CA GLN A 13 -5.00 -4.41 11.88
C GLN A 13 -5.03 -5.55 12.90
N ASP A 14 -4.87 -6.79 12.44
CA ASP A 14 -4.81 -7.98 13.29
C ASP A 14 -3.64 -7.89 14.29
N GLN A 15 -2.45 -7.49 13.84
CA GLN A 15 -1.29 -7.26 14.70
C GLN A 15 -1.53 -6.17 15.76
N ARG A 16 -2.23 -5.08 15.38
CA ARG A 16 -2.62 -4.03 16.32
C ARG A 16 -3.65 -4.51 17.34
N GLU A 17 -4.59 -5.37 16.93
CA GLU A 17 -5.62 -5.94 17.81
C GLU A 17 -5.01 -6.91 18.82
N ILE A 18 -4.08 -7.74 18.39
CA ILE A 18 -3.29 -8.65 19.24
C ILE A 18 -2.38 -7.88 20.21
N GLY A 19 -2.08 -6.60 19.91
CA GLY A 19 -1.21 -5.76 20.72
C GLY A 19 0.28 -6.11 20.63
N GLY A 20 0.67 -6.83 19.57
CA GLY A 20 2.06 -7.22 19.30
C GLY A 20 2.79 -6.21 18.41
N ASP A 21 4.07 -6.45 18.17
CA ASP A 21 4.86 -5.67 17.22
C ASP A 21 4.26 -5.74 15.81
N THR A 22 3.98 -4.58 15.23
CA THR A 22 3.49 -4.48 13.86
C THR A 22 4.61 -4.80 12.89
N ALA A 23 4.35 -5.65 11.90
CA ALA A 23 5.34 -5.97 10.85
C ALA A 23 5.64 -4.74 9.97
N LEU A 24 4.72 -3.78 9.92
CA LEU A 24 4.92 -2.48 9.30
C LEU A 24 5.23 -1.43 10.37
N SER A 25 6.26 -0.64 10.14
CA SER A 25 6.48 0.60 10.88
C SER A 25 5.40 1.62 10.51
N GLY A 26 5.15 2.60 11.38
CA GLY A 26 4.16 3.67 11.11
C GLY A 26 4.41 4.40 9.79
N GLU A 27 5.69 4.57 9.41
CA GLU A 27 6.10 5.15 8.13
C GLU A 27 5.68 4.28 6.94
N GLN A 28 5.93 2.97 6.99
CA GLN A 28 5.51 2.03 5.94
C GLN A 28 3.99 2.04 5.77
N PHE A 29 3.23 2.09 6.87
CA PHE A 29 1.77 2.17 6.79
C PHE A 29 1.28 3.49 6.17
N ALA A 30 1.96 4.61 6.47
CA ALA A 30 1.66 5.90 5.84
C ALA A 30 1.97 5.89 4.33
N GLU A 31 3.09 5.30 3.91
CA GLU A 31 3.44 5.12 2.49
C GLU A 31 2.40 4.25 1.76
N LEU A 32 1.92 3.17 2.40
CA LEU A 32 0.89 2.30 1.85
C LEU A 32 -0.41 3.07 1.59
N LEU A 33 -0.84 3.90 2.55
CA LEU A 33 -2.02 4.75 2.42
C LEU A 33 -1.85 5.78 1.30
N ALA A 34 -0.69 6.45 1.24
CA ALA A 34 -0.38 7.42 0.20
C ALA A 34 -0.39 6.77 -1.20
N TYR A 35 0.19 5.58 -1.32
CA TYR A 35 0.17 4.79 -2.55
C TYR A 35 -1.25 4.42 -2.98
N MET A 36 -2.09 3.93 -2.07
CA MET A 36 -3.50 3.62 -2.36
C MET A 36 -4.28 4.86 -2.81
N GLN A 37 -4.05 5.99 -2.16
CA GLN A 37 -4.66 7.27 -2.50
C GLN A 37 -4.26 7.68 -3.91
N ALA A 38 -2.96 7.72 -4.21
CA ALA A 38 -2.44 8.04 -5.53
C ALA A 38 -3.00 7.11 -6.61
N LEU A 39 -3.15 5.81 -6.33
CA LEU A 39 -3.74 4.82 -7.25
C LEU A 39 -5.23 5.04 -7.50
N ARG A 40 -5.95 5.57 -6.52
CA ARG A 40 -7.36 5.92 -6.63
C ARG A 40 -7.55 7.21 -7.43
N ASP A 41 -6.66 8.18 -7.22
CA ASP A 41 -6.63 9.44 -7.96
C ASP A 41 -6.11 9.26 -9.40
N TRP A 42 -5.29 8.24 -9.63
CA TRP A 42 -4.72 7.90 -10.94
C TRP A 42 -5.73 7.84 -12.11
N PRO A 43 -6.82 7.05 -12.06
CA PRO A 43 -7.82 7.03 -13.13
C PRO A 43 -8.60 8.34 -13.29
N GLN A 44 -8.51 9.26 -12.32
CA GLN A 44 -9.11 10.60 -12.42
C GLN A 44 -8.10 11.65 -12.91
N SER A 45 -6.82 11.31 -12.98
CA SER A 45 -5.77 12.21 -13.47
C SER A 45 -5.85 12.37 -14.99
N PRO A 46 -5.59 13.57 -15.54
CA PRO A 46 -5.45 13.77 -16.98
C PRO A 46 -4.32 12.94 -17.61
N ASP A 47 -3.37 12.47 -16.81
CA ASP A 47 -2.27 11.62 -17.25
C ASP A 47 -2.71 10.18 -17.56
N PHE A 48 -3.92 9.76 -17.15
CA PHE A 48 -4.44 8.44 -17.47
C PHE A 48 -4.67 8.31 -19.00
N PRO A 49 -4.26 7.20 -19.64
CA PRO A 49 -3.79 5.92 -19.08
C PRO A 49 -2.26 5.73 -19.07
N ASN A 50 -1.45 6.79 -19.06
CA ASN A 50 0.01 6.66 -19.17
C ASN A 50 0.62 5.89 -17.98
N SER A 51 1.07 4.67 -18.24
CA SER A 51 1.70 3.81 -17.23
C SER A 51 2.94 4.41 -16.56
N GLU A 52 3.59 5.41 -17.16
CA GLU A 52 4.72 6.12 -16.56
C GLU A 52 4.31 6.97 -15.35
N HIS A 53 3.08 7.48 -15.33
CA HIS A 53 2.55 8.27 -14.22
C HIS A 53 1.77 7.42 -13.22
N ARG A 54 1.61 6.13 -13.51
CA ARG A 54 0.97 5.20 -12.58
C ARG A 54 1.82 5.11 -11.32
N PRO A 55 1.23 5.32 -10.13
CA PRO A 55 1.95 5.16 -8.87
C PRO A 55 2.62 3.79 -8.81
N ILE A 56 3.86 3.76 -8.35
CA ILE A 56 4.64 2.53 -8.18
C ILE A 56 4.57 2.15 -6.70
N ALA A 57 4.30 0.87 -6.43
CA ALA A 57 4.30 0.36 -5.07
C ALA A 57 5.69 0.53 -4.46
N PRO A 58 5.81 1.03 -3.21
CA PRO A 58 7.07 1.00 -2.48
C PRO A 58 7.74 -0.38 -2.55
N ALA A 59 9.06 -0.40 -2.72
CA ALA A 59 9.81 -1.65 -2.91
C ALA A 59 9.65 -2.64 -1.75
N TRP A 60 9.45 -2.13 -0.52
CA TRP A 60 9.22 -2.96 0.65
C TRP A 60 7.90 -3.75 0.55
N ILE A 61 6.87 -3.26 -0.16
CA ILE A 61 5.63 -4.01 -0.40
C ILE A 61 5.90 -5.25 -1.23
N ALA A 62 6.78 -5.16 -2.23
CA ALA A 62 7.20 -6.32 -3.01
C ALA A 62 8.00 -7.32 -2.16
N GLY A 63 8.65 -6.85 -1.10
CA GLY A 63 9.31 -7.69 -0.09
C GLY A 63 8.36 -8.39 0.88
N GLN A 64 7.10 -7.95 0.98
CA GLN A 64 6.06 -8.56 1.82
C GLN A 64 5.23 -9.62 1.06
N THR A 65 5.86 -10.27 0.08
CA THR A 65 5.28 -11.44 -0.58
C THR A 65 5.49 -12.64 0.35
N GLU A 66 4.43 -13.40 0.58
CA GLU A 66 4.36 -14.55 1.50
C GLU A 66 5.58 -15.50 1.48
#